data_AF-A0A2U2S0I1-F1
#
_entry.id   AF-A0A2U2S0I1-F1
#
_cell.length_a   1.000
_cell.length_b   1.000
_cell.length_c   1.000
_cell.angle_alpha   90.00
_cell.angle_beta   90.00
_cell.angle_gamma   90.00
#
_symmetry.space_group_name_H-M   'P 1'
#
loop_
_entity.id
_entity.type
_entity.pdbx_description
1 polymer ?
#
loop_
_entity_poly.entity_id
_entity_poly.type
_entity_poly.pdbx_seq_one_letter_code
_entity_poly.pdbx_strand_id
1 'polypeptide(L)'
;MLIVNQKPNIMNEFEIFQNANLNFINNAIYLLCVIIMTALAFYLIRRTRELNLPTYAKGVMTLFCVCVIFFGLQVSSYLVLAQKGMSLQLSELQNSGVELSSSAIATIERYGHTADMGPVSLAPDIPSIVIWATIGFMFIGGIWFKYPDQK
;
A
#
# COMPACT_ATOMS: atom_id res chain seq x y z
N MET A 1 -14.75 32.34 32.90
CA MET A 1 -14.28 31.76 31.63
C MET A 1 -13.56 30.47 31.98
N LEU A 2 -14.27 29.33 31.92
CA LEU A 2 -13.68 28.02 32.20
C LEU A 2 -12.85 27.61 30.99
N ILE A 3 -11.52 27.63 31.13
CA ILE A 3 -10.62 26.98 30.18
C ILE A 3 -10.84 25.48 30.40
N VAL A 4 -11.69 24.87 29.59
CA VAL A 4 -11.71 23.42 29.43
C VAL A 4 -10.34 23.09 28.83
N ASN A 5 -9.42 22.62 29.68
CA ASN A 5 -8.24 21.89 29.23
C ASN A 5 -8.75 20.69 28.43
N GLN A 6 -8.92 20.85 27.11
CA GLN A 6 -8.94 19.70 26.22
C GLN A 6 -7.55 19.08 26.34
N LYS A 7 -7.42 18.13 27.27
CA LYS A 7 -6.39 17.10 27.18
C LYS A 7 -6.45 16.61 25.73
N PRO A 8 -5.35 16.60 24.96
CA PRO A 8 -5.37 15.92 23.68
C PRO A 8 -5.97 14.53 23.95
N ASN A 9 -6.99 14.14 23.17
CA ASN A 9 -7.56 12.79 23.26
C ASN A 9 -6.50 11.83 22.73
N ILE A 10 -5.51 11.55 23.57
CA ILE A 10 -4.46 10.58 23.29
C ILE A 10 -5.17 9.23 23.37
N MET A 11 -5.28 8.56 22.22
CA MET A 11 -5.89 7.23 22.13
C MET A 11 -5.16 6.27 23.07
N ASN A 12 -5.91 5.41 23.75
CA ASN A 12 -5.31 4.37 24.57
C ASN A 12 -4.57 3.35 23.69
N GLU A 13 -3.59 2.63 24.24
CA GLU A 13 -2.81 1.62 23.53
C GLU A 13 -3.72 0.60 22.81
N PHE A 14 -4.77 0.14 23.49
CA PHE A 14 -5.76 -0.77 22.92
C PHE A 14 -6.50 -0.16 21.72
N GLU A 15 -6.88 1.12 21.81
CA GLU A 15 -7.59 1.82 20.73
C GLU A 15 -6.67 2.02 19.51
N ILE A 16 -5.38 2.30 19.74
CA ILE A 16 -4.37 2.39 18.68
C ILE A 16 -4.26 1.06 17.94
N PHE A 17 -4.15 -0.06 18.67
CA PHE A 17 -4.10 -1.39 18.06
C PHE A 17 -5.41 -1.76 17.35
N GLN A 18 -6.57 -1.42 17.91
CA GLN A 18 -7.85 -1.68 17.26
C GLN A 18 -7.99 -0.88 15.95
N ASN A 19 -7.62 0.40 15.97
CA ASN A 19 -7.63 1.26 14.78
C ASN A 19 -6.64 0.76 13.72
N ALA A 20 -5.43 0.35 14.13
CA ALA A 20 -4.44 -0.23 13.22
C ALA A 20 -4.97 -1.52 12.56
N ASN A 21 -5.59 -2.42 13.34
CA ASN A 21 -6.20 -3.64 12.80
C ASN A 21 -7.29 -3.35 11.76
N LEU A 22 -8.17 -2.37 12.03
CA LEU A 22 -9.19 -1.95 11.06
C LEU A 22 -8.56 -1.42 9.77
N ASN A 23 -7.50 -0.62 9.87
CA ASN A 23 -6.77 -0.13 8.70
C ASN A 23 -6.10 -1.27 7.92
N PHE A 24 -5.51 -2.26 8.60
CA PHE A 24 -4.92 -3.43 7.95
C PHE A 24 -5.95 -4.29 7.22
N ILE A 25 -7.11 -4.55 7.84
CA ILE A 25 -8.21 -5.29 7.20
C ILE A 25 -8.69 -4.56 5.95
N ASN A 26 -8.92 -3.25 6.07
CA ASN A 26 -9.33 -2.41 4.94
C ASN A 26 -8.31 -2.48 3.80
N ASN A 27 -7.02 -2.28 4.11
CA ASN A 27 -5.95 -2.35 3.13
C ASN A 27 -5.82 -3.74 2.46
N ALA A 28 -6.06 -4.82 3.21
CA ALA A 28 -6.05 -6.18 2.67
C ALA A 28 -7.19 -6.43 1.66
N ILE A 29 -8.38 -5.87 1.91
CA ILE A 29 -9.51 -5.95 0.97
C ILE A 29 -9.16 -5.20 -0.33
N TYR A 30 -8.59 -4.00 -0.23
CA TYR A 30 -8.12 -3.27 -1.41
C TYR A 30 -7.04 -4.05 -2.17
N LEU A 31 -6.08 -4.67 -1.46
CA LEU A 31 -5.05 -5.51 -2.08
C LEU A 31 -5.67 -6.67 -2.88
N LEU A 32 -6.68 -7.34 -2.31
CA LEU A 32 -7.38 -8.43 -3.00
C LEU A 32 -8.03 -7.94 -4.30
N CYS A 33 -8.67 -6.78 -4.29
CA CYS A 33 -9.22 -6.16 -5.50
C CYS A 33 -8.11 -5.90 -6.55
N VAL A 34 -6.95 -5.37 -6.13
CA VAL A 34 -5.83 -5.12 -7.05
C VAL A 34 -5.27 -6.43 -7.62
N ILE A 35 -5.18 -7.50 -6.83
CA ILE A 35 -4.74 -8.82 -7.31
C ILE A 35 -5.69 -9.34 -8.40
N ILE A 36 -7.00 -9.24 -8.19
CA ILE A 36 -7.99 -9.63 -9.20
C ILE A 36 -7.85 -8.78 -10.46
N MET A 37 -7.69 -7.45 -10.33
CA MET A 37 -7.45 -6.58 -11.48
C MET A 37 -6.15 -6.93 -12.22
N THR A 38 -5.10 -7.32 -11.50
CA THR A 38 -3.82 -7.76 -12.08
C THR A 38 -3.99 -9.06 -12.88
N ALA A 39 -4.73 -10.03 -12.34
CA ALA A 39 -5.05 -11.27 -13.05
C ALA A 39 -5.90 -11.00 -14.30
N LEU A 40 -6.90 -10.12 -14.20
CA LEU A 40 -7.69 -9.67 -15.34
C LEU A 40 -6.85 -8.94 -16.39
N ALA A 41 -5.88 -8.11 -15.99
CA ALA A 41 -4.96 -7.45 -16.90
C ALA A 41 -4.17 -8.49 -17.72
N PHE A 42 -3.57 -9.49 -17.07
CA PHE A 42 -2.87 -10.56 -17.77
C PHE A 42 -3.78 -11.36 -18.71
N TYR A 43 -5.01 -11.67 -18.28
CA TYR A 43 -6.01 -12.33 -19.13
C TYR A 43 -6.34 -11.50 -20.38
N LEU A 44 -6.61 -10.20 -20.20
CA LEU A 44 -6.96 -9.30 -21.31
C LEU A 44 -5.77 -9.07 -22.25
N ILE A 45 -4.54 -8.98 -21.72
CA ILE A 45 -3.32 -8.91 -22.54
C ILE A 45 -3.24 -10.15 -23.42
N ARG A 46 -3.40 -11.35 -22.85
CA ARG A 46 -3.39 -12.60 -23.62
C ARG A 46 -4.48 -12.60 -24.71
N ARG A 47 -5.71 -12.23 -24.35
CA ARG A 47 -6.84 -12.20 -25.30
C ARG A 47 -6.67 -11.16 -26.42
N THR A 48 -6.10 -9.99 -26.10
CA THR A 48 -5.77 -8.95 -27.08
C THR A 48 -4.81 -9.48 -28.14
N ARG A 49 -3.87 -10.34 -27.73
CA ARG A 49 -2.91 -10.99 -28.63
C ARG A 49 -3.56 -12.10 -29.45
N GLU A 50 -4.34 -12.97 -28.83
CA GLU A 50 -5.02 -14.09 -29.52
C GLU A 50 -5.96 -13.58 -30.62
N LEU A 51 -6.65 -12.46 -30.39
CA LEU A 51 -7.56 -11.85 -31.35
C LEU A 51 -6.89 -10.86 -32.31
N ASN A 52 -5.55 -10.71 -32.25
CA ASN A 52 -4.78 -9.73 -33.04
C ASN A 52 -5.43 -8.34 -33.06
N LEU A 53 -5.84 -7.84 -31.89
CA LEU A 53 -6.59 -6.60 -31.79
C LEU A 53 -5.78 -5.41 -32.36
N PRO A 54 -6.48 -4.43 -32.96
CA PRO A 54 -5.86 -3.24 -33.53
C PRO A 54 -5.10 -2.40 -32.49
N THR A 55 -4.16 -1.59 -32.95
CA THR A 55 -3.22 -0.83 -32.10
C THR A 55 -3.92 0.07 -31.08
N TYR A 56 -5.10 0.62 -31.37
CA TYR A 56 -5.85 1.43 -30.39
C TYR A 56 -6.23 0.62 -29.14
N ALA A 57 -6.57 -0.67 -29.31
CA ALA A 57 -6.89 -1.55 -28.20
C ALA A 57 -5.67 -1.78 -27.30
N LYS A 58 -4.47 -1.86 -27.88
CA LYS A 58 -3.21 -1.93 -27.12
C LYS A 58 -2.98 -0.67 -26.28
N GLY A 59 -3.30 0.50 -26.83
CA GLY A 59 -3.25 1.78 -26.09
C GLY A 59 -4.19 1.79 -24.88
N VAL A 60 -5.45 1.38 -25.07
CA VAL A 60 -6.41 1.26 -23.96
C VAL A 60 -5.93 0.24 -22.92
N MET A 61 -5.37 -0.89 -23.37
CA MET A 61 -4.80 -1.89 -22.46
C MET A 61 -3.61 -1.37 -21.66
N THR A 62 -2.73 -0.57 -22.25
CA THR A 62 -1.63 0.06 -21.49
C THR A 62 -2.15 1.00 -20.42
N LEU A 63 -3.18 1.81 -20.71
CA LEU A 63 -3.78 2.71 -19.73
C LEU A 63 -4.38 1.92 -18.57
N PHE A 64 -5.15 0.86 -18.88
CA PHE A 64 -5.70 -0.02 -17.85
C PHE A 64 -4.60 -0.62 -16.97
N CYS A 65 -3.52 -1.13 -17.57
CA CYS A 65 -2.39 -1.70 -16.83
C CYS A 65 -1.69 -0.67 -15.95
N VAL A 66 -1.48 0.57 -16.42
CA VAL A 66 -0.92 1.66 -15.62
C VAL A 66 -1.80 1.96 -14.40
N CYS A 67 -3.12 1.99 -14.55
CA CYS A 67 -4.04 2.16 -13.43
C CYS A 67 -3.90 1.02 -12.40
N VAL A 68 -3.75 -0.23 -12.85
CA VAL A 68 -3.52 -1.37 -11.95
C VAL A 68 -2.23 -1.19 -11.14
N ILE A 69 -1.13 -0.80 -11.79
CA ILE A 69 0.14 -0.52 -11.11
C ILE A 69 -0.01 0.63 -10.10
N PHE A 70 -0.70 1.71 -10.48
CA PHE A 70 -0.94 2.85 -9.59
C PHE A 70 -1.72 2.43 -8.33
N PHE A 71 -2.81 1.68 -8.47
CA PHE A 71 -3.57 1.19 -7.32
C PHE A 71 -2.76 0.21 -6.47
N GLY A 72 -1.93 -0.63 -7.08
CA GLY A 72 -1.02 -1.51 -6.37
C GLY A 72 -0.01 -0.78 -5.49
N LEU A 73 0.65 0.25 -6.04
CA LEU A 73 1.57 1.11 -5.29
C LEU A 73 0.85 1.88 -4.19
N GLN A 74 -0.37 2.35 -4.45
CA GLN A 74 -1.17 3.08 -3.48
C GLN A 74 -1.52 2.21 -2.25
N VAL A 75 -1.93 0.95 -2.45
CA VAL A 75 -2.21 0.01 -1.35
C VAL A 75 -0.95 -0.33 -0.55
N SER A 76 0.20 -0.45 -1.21
CA SER A 76 1.49 -0.59 -0.52
C SER A 76 1.84 0.64 0.33
N SER A 77 1.62 1.85 -0.20
CA SER A 77 1.82 3.10 0.54
C SER A 77 0.95 3.19 1.80
N TYR A 78 -0.33 2.83 1.69
CA TYR A 78 -1.25 2.85 2.84
C TYR A 78 -0.88 1.81 3.90
N LEU A 79 -0.32 0.66 3.52
CA LEU A 79 0.21 -0.31 4.46
C LEU A 79 1.35 0.28 5.29
N VAL A 80 2.33 0.90 4.64
CA VAL A 80 3.48 1.55 5.31
C VAL A 80 3.01 2.68 6.21
N LEU A 81 2.05 3.49 5.74
CA LEU A 81 1.45 4.55 6.51
C LEU A 81 0.77 4.01 7.79
N ALA A 82 0.01 2.93 7.69
CA ALA A 82 -0.65 2.31 8.84
C ALA A 82 0.37 1.73 9.84
N GLN A 83 1.42 1.06 9.36
CA GLN A 83 2.48 0.48 10.19
C GLN A 83 3.26 1.55 10.96
N LYS A 84 3.75 2.58 10.26
CA LYS A 84 4.51 3.68 10.86
C LYS A 84 3.62 4.64 11.65
N GLY A 85 2.37 4.84 11.23
CA GLY A 85 1.39 5.66 11.94
C GLY A 85 0.99 5.04 13.29
N MET A 86 0.92 3.72 13.37
CA MET A 86 0.77 3.01 14.64
C MET A 86 1.99 3.22 15.54
N SER A 87 3.21 3.09 14.99
CA SER A 87 4.46 3.37 15.73
C SER A 87 4.52 4.80 16.26
N LEU A 88 4.13 5.78 15.45
CA LEU A 88 4.08 7.20 15.84
C LEU A 88 3.15 7.41 17.05
N GLN A 89 1.91 6.91 16.96
CA GLN A 89 0.92 7.06 18.04
C GLN A 89 1.36 6.38 19.33
N LEU A 90 2.01 5.21 19.24
CA LEU A 90 2.58 4.53 20.41
C LEU A 90 3.76 5.32 21.01
N SER A 91 4.62 5.90 20.18
CA SER A 91 5.73 6.75 20.63
C SER A 91 5.23 8.04 21.31
N GLU A 92 4.16 8.66 20.79
CA GLU A 92 3.50 9.81 21.43
C GLU A 92 2.89 9.43 22.80
N LEU A 93 2.31 8.24 22.90
CA LEU A 93 1.77 7.69 24.15
C LEU A 93 2.89 7.44 25.18
N GLN A 94 4.04 6.91 24.74
CA GLN A 94 5.23 6.74 25.58
C GLN A 94 5.77 8.08 26.11
N ASN A 95 5.89 9.07 25.24
CA ASN A 95 6.35 10.42 25.59
C ASN A 95 5.39 11.14 26.55
N SER A 96 4.12 10.75 26.56
CA SER A 96 3.11 11.27 27.49
C SER A 96 3.21 10.66 28.90
N GLY A 97 4.18 9.78 29.14
CA GLY A 97 4.46 9.18 30.45
C GLY A 97 3.62 7.93 30.77
N VAL A 98 2.99 7.33 29.76
CA VAL A 98 2.23 6.07 29.93
C VAL A 98 3.17 4.89 29.75
N GLU A 99 3.14 3.95 30.71
CA GLU A 99 3.84 2.67 30.57
C GLU A 99 3.20 1.84 29.45
N LEU A 100 3.97 1.59 28.40
CA LEU A 100 3.56 0.76 27.26
C LEU A 100 3.76 -0.72 27.54
N SER A 101 2.92 -1.56 26.94
CA SER A 101 3.16 -3.00 26.92
C SER A 101 4.43 -3.37 26.14
N SER A 102 4.96 -4.56 26.40
CA SER A 102 6.11 -5.10 25.65
C SER A 102 5.83 -5.24 24.15
N SER A 103 4.58 -5.50 23.75
CA SER A 103 4.20 -5.54 22.34
C SER A 103 4.16 -4.18 21.67
N ALA A 104 3.78 -3.13 22.40
CA ALA A 104 3.83 -1.76 21.90
C ALA A 104 5.28 -1.29 21.70
N ILE A 105 6.18 -1.58 22.64
CA ILE A 105 7.61 -1.27 22.52
C ILE A 105 8.23 -1.99 21.31
N ALA A 106 7.97 -3.30 21.17
CA ALA A 106 8.44 -4.07 20.01
C ALA A 106 7.90 -3.54 18.68
N THR A 107 6.69 -2.96 18.68
CA THR A 107 6.09 -2.34 17.49
C THR A 107 6.81 -1.04 17.10
N ILE A 108 7.15 -0.20 18.08
CA ILE A 108 7.95 1.01 17.87
C ILE A 108 9.33 0.64 17.32
N GLU A 109 10.01 -0.35 17.91
CA GLU A 109 11.31 -0.81 17.44
C GLU A 109 11.25 -1.39 16.03
N ARG A 110 10.19 -2.13 15.71
CA ARG A 110 10.03 -2.79 14.41
C ARG A 110 9.81 -1.82 13.26
N TYR A 111 8.97 -0.80 13.45
CA TYR A 111 8.61 0.14 12.39
C TYR A 111 9.39 1.45 12.46
N GLY A 112 10.02 1.73 13.61
CA GLY A 112 11.07 2.72 13.77
C GLY A 112 10.65 4.15 13.46
N HIS A 113 9.38 4.50 13.64
CA HIS A 113 8.88 5.87 13.40
C HIS A 113 8.42 6.46 14.74
N THR A 114 9.19 7.40 15.28
CA THR A 114 8.96 8.04 16.58
C THR A 114 8.40 9.45 16.40
N ALA A 115 7.83 10.01 17.46
CA ALA A 115 7.25 11.36 17.47
C ALA A 115 8.23 12.44 16.96
N ASP A 116 9.53 12.21 17.14
CA ASP A 116 10.60 13.15 16.77
C ASP A 116 10.85 13.20 15.25
N MET A 117 10.37 12.20 14.51
CA MET A 117 10.58 12.09 13.05
C MET A 117 9.52 12.84 12.22
N GLY A 118 8.53 13.44 12.87
CA GLY A 118 7.44 14.15 12.20
C GLY A 118 6.45 13.22 11.48
N PRO A 119 5.64 13.75 10.54
CA PRO A 119 4.56 12.99 9.91
C PRO A 119 5.10 11.83 9.06
N VAL A 120 4.37 10.71 9.09
CA VAL A 120 4.71 9.52 8.32
C VAL A 120 4.57 9.79 6.82
N SER A 121 5.62 9.47 6.07
CA SER A 121 5.60 9.59 4.60
C SER A 121 4.68 8.54 3.97
N LEU A 122 3.93 8.96 2.95
CA LEU A 122 3.12 8.11 2.08
C LEU A 122 3.94 7.32 1.04
N ALA A 123 5.27 7.38 1.10
CA ALA A 123 6.12 6.65 0.18
C ALA A 123 5.96 5.12 0.38
N PRO A 124 5.71 4.35 -0.70
CA PRO A 124 5.70 2.91 -0.61
C PRO A 124 7.10 2.38 -0.34
N ASP A 125 7.19 1.20 0.27
CA ASP A 125 8.46 0.54 0.57
C ASP A 125 9.17 0.07 -0.71
N ILE A 126 10.50 -0.01 -0.63
CA ILE A 126 11.34 -0.44 -1.76
C ILE A 126 10.92 -1.83 -2.31
N PRO A 127 10.66 -2.85 -1.48
CA PRO A 127 10.16 -4.14 -1.97
C PRO A 127 8.88 -4.02 -2.80
N SER A 128 7.90 -3.26 -2.33
CA SER A 128 6.65 -3.00 -3.08
C SER A 128 6.92 -2.34 -4.43
N ILE A 129 7.80 -1.34 -4.48
CA ILE A 129 8.17 -0.65 -5.73
C ILE A 129 8.77 -1.66 -6.73
N VAL A 130 9.68 -2.52 -6.28
CA VAL A 130 10.33 -3.53 -7.14
C VAL A 130 9.32 -4.54 -7.71
N ILE A 131 8.39 -5.02 -6.88
CA ILE A 131 7.35 -5.97 -7.33
C ILE A 131 6.46 -5.32 -8.38
N TRP A 132 5.93 -4.12 -8.11
CA TRP A 132 5.04 -3.43 -9.04
C TRP A 132 5.76 -2.98 -10.32
N ALA A 133 7.03 -2.59 -10.24
CA ALA A 133 7.86 -2.32 -11.42
C ALA A 133 8.04 -3.56 -12.29
N THR A 134 8.27 -4.72 -11.66
CA THR A 134 8.39 -6.01 -12.36
C THR A 134 7.09 -6.39 -13.08
N ILE A 135 5.94 -6.25 -12.40
CA ILE A 135 4.62 -6.49 -13.01
C ILE A 135 4.37 -5.51 -14.16
N GLY A 136 4.73 -4.23 -13.99
CA GLY A 136 4.62 -3.22 -15.03
C GLY A 136 5.45 -3.57 -16.27
N PHE A 137 6.66 -4.09 -16.09
CA PHE A 137 7.48 -4.61 -17.17
C PHE A 137 6.81 -5.79 -17.89
N MET A 138 6.22 -6.73 -17.15
CA MET A 138 5.46 -7.84 -17.73
C MET A 138 4.25 -7.37 -18.53
N PHE A 139 3.54 -6.33 -18.07
CA PHE A 139 2.42 -5.74 -18.81
C PHE A 139 2.88 -5.11 -20.13
N ILE A 140 3.92 -4.28 -20.10
CA ILE A 140 4.46 -3.64 -21.32
C ILE A 140 4.95 -4.71 -22.30
N GLY A 141 5.72 -5.68 -21.82
CA GLY A 141 6.22 -6.79 -22.64
C GLY A 141 5.09 -7.62 -23.23
N GLY A 142 4.06 -7.93 -22.45
CA GLY A 142 2.89 -8.68 -22.91
C GLY A 142 2.09 -7.96 -24.00
N ILE A 143 1.99 -6.64 -23.96
CA ILE A 143 1.22 -5.85 -24.93
C ILE A 143 2.01 -5.59 -26.22
N TRP A 144 3.29 -5.23 -26.08
CA TRP A 144 4.09 -4.67 -27.17
C TRP A 144 5.12 -5.62 -27.77
N PHE A 145 5.64 -6.61 -27.02
CA PHE A 145 6.66 -7.50 -27.57
C PHE A 145 6.04 -8.48 -28.57
N LYS A 146 6.71 -8.62 -29.71
CA LYS A 146 6.40 -9.64 -30.71
C LYS A 146 6.83 -11.01 -30.18
N TYR A 147 6.08 -12.05 -30.51
CA TYR A 147 6.59 -13.41 -30.31
C TYR A 147 7.84 -13.60 -31.18
N PRO A 148 8.86 -14.32 -30.71
CA PRO A 148 9.79 -14.93 -31.66
C PRO A 148 8.94 -15.79 -32.61
N ASP A 149 9.11 -15.58 -33.91
CA ASP A 149 8.36 -16.31 -34.94
C ASP A 149 8.40 -17.80 -34.60
N GLN A 150 7.23 -18.42 -34.45
CA GLN A 150 7.13 -19.86 -34.36
C GLN A 150 7.69 -20.41 -35.68
N LYS A 151 8.93 -20.90 -35.64
CA LYS A 151 9.50 -21.73 -36.70
C LYS A 151 8.77 -23.06 -36.77
#